data_AF-A0AA43RI18-F1
#
_entry.id   AF-A0AA43RI18-F1
#
_cell.length_a   1.000
_cell.length_b   1.000
_cell.length_c   1.000
_cell.angle_alpha   90.00
_cell.angle_beta   90.00
_cell.angle_gamma   90.00
#
_symmetry.space_group_name_H-M   'P 1'
#
loop_
_entity.id
_entity.type
_entity.pdbx_description
1 polymer ?
#
loop_
_entity_poly.entity_id
_entity_poly.type
_entity_poly.pdbx_seq_one_letter_code
_entity_poly.pdbx_strand_id
1 'polypeptide(L)'
;MNEKFIEYTESSLRSIPYDDILYSFERQIADSAAATERRVRKAGLYDENIIFDLLVSEHSDLPEKYTEFRRAELKRRRERRMHMLFMKGTPVYYLAVIAVYLLISFMTHAWDRTWLAIITAVTVWYDTVGGWFVCEFAAKRRAFHVISRVILALGVMLTSVCVYLHFQMLAPFENCWVIVTGGVILMYGADAVFSAVTKQRVRIINYLIYIPAASPMLYVVLCAIRVLQWSTGWLIIIAALAADVLIVVGALINRRKYVYKPEEAK
;
A
#
# COMPACT_ATOMS: atom_id res chain seq x y z
N MET A 1 34.04 -18.00 26.62
CA MET A 1 34.04 -17.77 25.16
C MET A 1 35.48 -17.80 24.71
N ASN A 2 35.83 -18.79 23.89
CA ASN A 2 37.19 -18.99 23.39
C ASN A 2 37.67 -17.79 22.55
N GLU A 3 38.90 -17.34 22.78
CA GLU A 3 39.57 -16.31 21.96
C GLU A 3 39.58 -16.69 20.46
N LYS A 4 39.77 -17.99 20.16
CA LYS A 4 39.71 -18.50 18.79
C LYS A 4 38.37 -18.21 18.08
N PHE A 5 37.26 -18.25 18.80
CA PHE A 5 35.95 -17.98 18.23
C PHE A 5 35.73 -16.48 17.98
N ILE A 6 36.27 -15.62 18.86
CA ILE A 6 36.27 -14.17 18.68
C ILE A 6 37.02 -13.80 17.39
N GLU A 7 38.22 -14.35 17.22
CA GLU A 7 39.06 -14.11 16.03
C GLU A 7 38.39 -14.63 14.74
N TYR A 8 37.71 -15.78 14.81
CA TYR A 8 36.88 -16.29 13.71
C TYR A 8 35.73 -15.34 13.34
N THR A 9 35.01 -14.79 14.33
CA THR A 9 33.93 -13.84 14.07
C THR A 9 34.43 -12.52 13.49
N GLU A 10 35.51 -11.96 14.03
CA GLU A 10 36.09 -10.70 13.55
C GLU A 10 36.65 -10.85 12.12
N SER A 11 37.37 -11.94 11.84
CA SER A 11 37.91 -12.21 10.50
C SER A 11 36.80 -12.42 9.46
N SER A 12 35.74 -13.14 9.82
CA SER A 12 34.60 -13.41 8.94
C SER A 12 33.78 -12.14 8.63
N LEU A 13 33.69 -11.20 9.58
CA LEU A 13 32.89 -9.98 9.45
C LEU A 13 33.72 -8.74 9.05
N ARG A 14 35.05 -8.85 8.95
CA ARG A 14 35.97 -7.74 8.67
C ARG A 14 35.66 -6.93 7.40
N SER A 15 35.03 -7.56 6.41
CA SER A 15 34.65 -6.92 5.15
C SER A 15 33.42 -6.01 5.26
N ILE A 16 32.70 -6.07 6.38
CA ILE A 16 31.42 -5.38 6.59
C ILE A 16 31.68 -4.10 7.39
N PRO A 17 31.18 -2.94 6.94
CA PRO A 17 31.32 -1.70 7.68
C PRO A 17 30.60 -1.79 9.03
N TYR A 18 31.28 -1.32 10.07
CA TYR A 18 30.76 -1.36 11.43
C TYR A 18 29.60 -0.37 11.62
N ASP A 19 28.47 -0.87 12.11
CA ASP A 19 27.22 -0.12 12.36
C ASP A 19 26.53 -0.70 13.60
N ASP A 20 25.58 0.04 14.18
CA ASP A 20 24.79 -0.37 15.36
C ASP A 20 24.10 -1.74 15.16
N ILE A 21 23.71 -2.05 13.92
CA ILE A 21 23.12 -3.34 13.56
C ILE A 21 24.17 -4.47 13.63
N LEU A 22 25.41 -4.22 13.20
CA LEU A 22 26.49 -5.21 13.29
C LEU A 22 26.84 -5.49 14.75
N TYR A 23 26.94 -4.45 15.58
CA TYR A 23 27.16 -4.61 17.02
C TYR A 23 26.08 -5.48 17.68
N SER A 24 24.80 -5.23 17.35
CA SER A 24 23.70 -6.05 17.89
C SER A 24 23.75 -7.51 17.42
N PHE A 25 24.24 -7.76 16.20
CA PHE A 25 24.41 -9.10 15.65
C PHE A 25 25.57 -9.85 16.31
N GLU A 26 26.74 -9.21 16.46
CA GLU A 26 27.90 -9.76 17.16
C GLU A 26 27.55 -10.12 18.61
N ARG A 27 26.80 -9.24 19.30
CA ARG A 27 26.32 -9.51 20.65
C ARG A 27 25.41 -10.73 20.70
N GLN A 28 24.49 -10.87 19.74
CA GLN A 28 23.60 -12.03 19.68
C GLN A 28 24.37 -13.34 19.44
N ILE A 29 25.40 -13.32 18.59
CA ILE A 29 26.26 -14.48 18.34
C ILE A 29 27.11 -14.82 19.57
N ALA A 30 27.66 -13.82 20.25
CA ALA A 30 28.42 -14.04 21.49
C ALA A 30 27.54 -14.69 22.57
N ASP A 31 26.29 -14.23 22.73
CA ASP A 31 25.33 -14.79 23.67
C ASP A 31 24.94 -16.24 23.30
N SER A 32 24.71 -16.53 22.00
CA SER A 32 24.41 -17.88 21.54
C SER A 32 25.60 -18.82 21.68
N ALA A 33 26.81 -18.37 21.34
CA ALA A 33 28.04 -19.14 21.49
C ALA A 33 28.31 -19.47 22.97
N ALA A 34 28.12 -18.51 23.88
CA ALA A 34 28.23 -18.74 25.31
C ALA A 34 27.15 -19.71 25.84
N ALA A 35 25.95 -19.72 25.25
CA ALA A 35 24.91 -20.69 25.58
C ALA A 35 25.25 -22.11 25.08
N THR A 36 25.76 -22.24 23.85
CA THR A 36 26.24 -23.52 23.30
C THR A 36 27.41 -24.06 24.12
N GLU A 37 28.41 -23.24 24.42
CA GLU A 37 29.56 -23.62 25.24
C GLU A 37 29.12 -24.19 26.61
N ARG A 38 28.19 -23.50 27.30
CA ARG A 38 27.62 -23.98 28.57
C ARG A 38 26.87 -25.31 28.42
N ARG A 39 26.13 -25.49 27.32
CA ARG A 39 25.38 -26.73 27.04
C ARG A 39 26.33 -27.91 26.79
N VAL A 40 27.36 -27.71 25.98
CA VAL A 40 28.37 -28.73 25.64
C VAL A 40 29.19 -29.13 26.87
N ARG A 41 29.63 -28.15 27.67
CA ARG A 41 30.31 -28.42 28.95
C ARG A 41 29.43 -29.18 29.93
N LYS A 42 28.13 -28.87 30.00
CA LYS A 42 27.17 -29.59 30.85
C LYS A 42 26.94 -31.04 30.37
N ALA A 43 27.10 -31.31 29.07
CA ALA A 43 27.02 -32.65 28.50
C ALA A 43 28.30 -33.48 28.70
N GLY A 44 29.33 -32.92 29.37
CA GLY A 44 30.57 -33.62 29.72
C GLY A 44 31.69 -33.49 28.68
N LEU A 45 31.52 -32.65 27.65
CA LEU A 45 32.58 -32.31 26.70
C LEU A 45 33.36 -31.09 27.19
N TYR A 46 34.65 -31.30 27.48
CA TYR A 46 35.56 -30.26 27.97
C TYR A 46 36.69 -29.91 27.00
N ASP A 47 36.84 -30.64 25.90
CA ASP A 47 37.86 -30.36 24.89
C ASP A 47 37.54 -29.05 24.15
N GLU A 48 38.45 -28.10 24.29
CA GLU A 48 38.32 -26.73 23.79
C GLU A 48 38.35 -26.66 22.26
N ASN A 49 39.03 -27.59 21.59
CA ASN A 49 39.04 -27.67 20.12
C ASN A 49 37.73 -28.25 19.58
N ILE A 50 37.17 -29.26 20.25
CA ILE A 50 35.87 -29.84 19.86
C ILE A 50 34.76 -28.81 20.06
N ILE A 51 34.80 -28.06 21.17
CA ILE A 51 33.86 -26.95 21.43
C ILE A 51 33.98 -25.88 20.34
N PHE A 52 35.20 -25.54 19.91
CA PHE A 52 35.42 -24.59 18.83
C PHE A 52 34.86 -25.07 17.49
N ASP A 53 35.13 -26.32 17.08
CA ASP A 53 34.60 -26.88 15.83
C ASP A 53 33.06 -26.95 15.84
N LEU A 54 32.47 -27.27 16.99
CA LEU A 54 31.02 -27.21 17.19
C LEU A 54 30.48 -25.79 17.01
N LEU A 55 31.16 -24.79 17.60
CA LEU A 55 30.76 -23.39 17.47
C LEU A 55 30.89 -22.88 16.03
N VAL A 56 31.97 -23.22 15.33
CA VAL A 56 32.19 -22.86 13.92
C VAL A 56 31.14 -23.52 13.01
N SER A 57 30.79 -24.78 13.27
CA SER A 57 29.78 -25.48 12.47
C SER A 57 28.37 -24.91 12.68
N GLU A 58 27.99 -24.58 13.92
CA GLU A 58 26.69 -23.95 14.25
C GLU A 58 26.59 -22.51 13.71
N HIS A 59 27.70 -21.78 13.76
CA HIS A 59 27.83 -20.41 13.24
C HIS A 59 28.58 -20.34 11.90
N SER A 60 28.35 -21.32 11.03
CA SER A 60 28.79 -21.27 9.62
C SER A 60 28.10 -20.12 8.87
N ASP A 61 28.79 -19.56 7.87
CA ASP A 61 28.30 -18.51 6.96
C ASP A 61 27.77 -17.24 7.66
N LEU A 62 28.60 -16.68 8.56
CA LEU A 62 28.33 -15.43 9.28
C LEU A 62 27.93 -14.25 8.38
N PRO A 63 28.56 -14.00 7.21
CA PRO A 63 28.18 -12.88 6.35
C PRO A 63 26.75 -13.02 5.82
N GLU A 64 26.33 -14.21 5.42
CA GLU A 64 24.98 -14.45 4.91
C GLU A 64 23.94 -14.26 6.04
N LYS A 65 24.18 -14.88 7.21
CA LYS A 65 23.35 -14.69 8.41
C LYS A 65 23.25 -13.22 8.83
N TYR A 66 24.33 -12.46 8.71
CA TYR A 66 24.32 -11.02 8.96
C TYR A 66 23.40 -10.28 7.96
N THR A 67 23.48 -10.60 6.66
CA THR A 67 22.61 -9.93 5.67
C THR A 67 21.13 -10.21 5.91
N GLU A 68 20.77 -11.43 6.31
CA GLU A 68 19.40 -11.78 6.68
C GLU A 68 18.96 -11.05 7.96
N PHE A 69 19.81 -11.06 8.99
CA PHE A 69 19.56 -10.34 10.23
C PHE A 69 19.37 -8.85 9.98
N ARG A 70 20.25 -8.23 9.17
CA ARG A 70 20.15 -6.81 8.79
C ARG A 70 18.86 -6.51 8.06
N ARG A 71 18.43 -7.36 7.11
CA ARG A 71 17.14 -7.19 6.42
C ARG A 71 15.97 -7.27 7.40
N ALA A 72 16.00 -8.22 8.32
CA ALA A 72 14.95 -8.39 9.33
C ALA A 72 14.90 -7.22 10.32
N GLU A 73 16.05 -6.76 10.81
CA GLU A 73 16.14 -5.68 11.78
C GLU A 73 15.78 -4.32 11.15
N LEU A 74 16.21 -4.04 9.92
CA LEU A 74 15.76 -2.87 9.17
C LEU A 74 14.24 -2.86 8.97
N LYS A 75 13.64 -4.03 8.67
CA LYS A 75 12.19 -4.18 8.56
C LYS A 75 11.50 -3.90 9.89
N ARG A 76 11.98 -4.47 11.00
CA ARG A 76 11.44 -4.23 12.35
C ARG A 76 11.57 -2.77 12.78
N ARG A 77 12.73 -2.14 12.56
CA ARG A 77 12.95 -0.71 12.87
C ARG A 77 12.00 0.17 12.06
N ARG A 78 11.78 -0.13 10.78
CA ARG A 78 10.81 0.56 9.94
C ARG A 78 9.39 0.39 10.49
N GLU A 79 8.96 -0.84 10.78
CA GLU A 79 7.64 -1.13 11.35
C GLU A 79 7.42 -0.40 12.68
N ARG A 80 8.39 -0.43 13.60
CA ARG A 80 8.32 0.33 14.87
C ARG A 80 8.23 1.83 14.64
N ARG A 81 9.03 2.38 13.73
CA ARG A 81 9.01 3.82 13.42
C ARG A 81 7.66 4.22 12.84
N MET A 82 7.12 3.43 11.91
CA MET A 82 5.80 3.67 11.34
C MET A 82 4.71 3.55 12.41
N HIS A 83 4.77 2.53 13.26
CA HIS A 83 3.82 2.36 14.35
C HIS A 83 3.86 3.53 15.34
N MET A 84 5.05 4.01 15.70
CA MET A 84 5.20 5.21 16.54
C MET A 84 4.66 6.46 15.85
N LEU A 85 4.94 6.65 14.55
CA LEU A 85 4.39 7.75 13.74
C LEU A 85 2.87 7.72 13.69
N PHE A 86 2.25 6.56 13.50
CA PHE A 86 0.79 6.47 13.49
C PHE A 86 0.18 6.63 14.88
N MET A 87 0.73 5.97 15.90
CA MET A 87 0.17 6.00 17.26
C MET A 87 0.31 7.38 17.92
N LYS A 88 1.48 8.03 17.78
CA LYS A 88 1.75 9.35 18.38
C LYS A 88 1.46 10.49 17.42
N GLY A 89 1.64 10.31 16.11
CA GLY A 89 1.43 11.36 15.12
C GLY A 89 -0.04 11.67 14.86
N THR A 90 -0.94 10.69 14.93
CA THR A 90 -2.39 10.93 14.77
C THR A 90 -2.94 11.96 15.78
N PRO A 91 -2.75 11.82 17.11
CA PRO A 91 -3.27 12.80 18.06
C PRO A 91 -2.58 14.16 17.92
N VAL A 92 -1.27 14.18 17.68
CA VAL A 92 -0.51 15.43 17.48
C VAL A 92 -1.01 16.18 16.23
N TYR A 93 -1.28 15.45 15.15
CA TYR A 93 -1.83 16.01 13.92
C TYR A 93 -3.19 16.68 14.16
N TYR A 94 -4.13 15.98 14.81
CA TYR A 94 -5.45 16.56 15.08
C TYR A 94 -5.38 17.77 16.02
N LEU A 95 -4.52 17.73 17.05
CA LEU A 95 -4.30 18.89 17.93
C LEU A 95 -3.75 20.09 17.15
N ALA A 96 -2.78 19.87 16.24
CA ALA A 96 -2.23 20.92 15.40
C ALA A 96 -3.31 21.50 14.45
N VAL A 97 -4.13 20.65 13.84
CA VAL A 97 -5.24 21.06 12.96
C VAL A 97 -6.25 21.90 13.72
N ILE A 98 -6.64 21.48 14.93
CA ILE A 98 -7.57 22.25 15.77
C ILE A 98 -6.96 23.59 16.17
N ALA A 99 -5.68 23.63 16.54
CA ALA A 99 -4.99 24.87 16.88
C ALA A 99 -4.95 25.84 15.69
N VAL A 100 -4.63 25.34 14.49
CA VAL A 100 -4.63 26.14 13.25
C VAL A 100 -6.05 26.63 12.92
N TYR A 101 -7.05 25.76 13.03
CA TYR A 101 -8.45 26.12 12.83
C TYR A 101 -8.88 27.24 13.78
N LEU A 102 -8.57 27.13 15.08
CA LEU A 102 -8.92 28.14 16.07
C LEU A 102 -8.20 29.45 15.77
N LEU A 103 -6.90 29.40 15.47
CA LEU A 103 -6.10 30.59 15.15
C LEU A 103 -6.68 31.35 13.94
N ILE A 104 -6.96 30.65 12.85
CA ILE A 104 -7.53 31.26 11.64
C ILE A 104 -8.95 31.79 11.93
N SER A 105 -9.78 31.03 12.64
CA SER A 105 -11.16 31.42 12.97
C SER A 105 -11.22 32.65 13.88
N PHE A 106 -10.31 32.76 14.85
CA PHE A 106 -10.20 33.94 15.70
C PHE A 106 -9.71 35.16 14.93
N MET A 107 -8.74 35.00 14.02
CA MET A 107 -8.21 36.12 13.24
C MET A 107 -9.17 36.64 12.17
N THR A 108 -9.95 35.75 11.55
CA THR A 108 -10.81 36.09 10.40
C THR A 108 -12.29 36.27 10.77
N HIS A 109 -12.71 35.82 11.96
CA HIS A 109 -14.11 35.75 12.39
C HIS A 109 -15.06 34.99 11.44
N ALA A 110 -14.53 34.26 10.44
CA ALA A 110 -15.28 33.56 9.41
C ALA A 110 -15.51 32.08 9.75
N TRP A 111 -16.16 31.84 10.90
CA TRP A 111 -16.46 30.50 11.43
C TRP A 111 -17.27 29.62 10.46
N ASP A 112 -18.02 30.25 9.56
CA ASP A 112 -18.82 29.63 8.51
C ASP A 112 -17.99 28.95 7.42
N ARG A 113 -16.72 29.36 7.23
CA ARG A 113 -15.83 28.83 6.19
C ARG A 113 -14.64 28.07 6.76
N THR A 114 -14.15 28.47 7.92
CA THR A 114 -12.93 27.89 8.49
C THR A 114 -13.08 26.43 8.92
N TRP A 115 -14.30 25.96 9.20
CA TRP A 115 -14.55 24.54 9.52
C TRP A 115 -14.19 23.59 8.36
N LEU A 116 -14.19 24.07 7.10
CA LEU A 116 -13.71 23.29 5.96
C LEU A 116 -12.24 22.91 6.10
N ALA A 117 -11.42 23.72 6.79
CA ALA A 117 -10.03 23.38 7.04
C ALA A 117 -9.91 22.10 7.88
N ILE A 118 -10.81 21.89 8.84
CA ILE A 118 -10.86 20.66 9.65
C ILE A 118 -11.21 19.47 8.75
N ILE A 119 -12.26 19.59 7.94
CA ILE A 119 -12.66 18.49 7.04
C ILE A 119 -11.53 18.14 6.07
N THR A 120 -10.90 19.14 5.48
CA THR A 120 -9.75 18.94 4.57
C THR A 120 -8.64 18.17 5.25
N ALA A 121 -8.26 18.58 6.45
CA ALA A 121 -7.21 17.94 7.20
C ALA A 121 -7.57 16.49 7.58
N VAL A 122 -8.81 16.24 8.02
CA VAL A 122 -9.31 14.89 8.31
C VAL A 122 -9.28 14.01 7.06
N THR A 123 -9.73 14.53 5.91
CA THR A 123 -9.71 13.80 4.63
C THR A 123 -8.28 13.48 4.19
N VAL A 124 -7.36 14.45 4.24
CA VAL A 124 -5.93 14.22 3.90
C VAL A 124 -5.31 13.17 4.82
N TRP A 125 -5.60 13.24 6.12
CA TRP A 125 -5.13 12.23 7.06
C TRP A 125 -5.71 10.84 6.76
N TYR A 126 -7.01 10.76 6.47
CA TYR A 126 -7.65 9.52 6.07
C TYR A 126 -7.03 8.93 4.79
N ASP A 127 -6.81 9.75 3.76
CA ASP A 127 -6.23 9.30 2.48
C ASP A 127 -4.77 8.83 2.63
N THR A 128 -3.98 9.50 3.47
CA THR A 128 -2.58 9.10 3.73
C THR A 128 -2.50 7.77 4.51
N VAL A 129 -3.31 7.61 5.56
CA VAL A 129 -3.37 6.38 6.35
C VAL A 129 -4.00 5.24 5.54
N GLY A 130 -5.10 5.52 4.85
CA GLY A 130 -5.81 4.59 3.98
C GLY A 130 -4.93 4.11 2.83
N GLY A 131 -4.21 5.02 2.16
CA GLY A 131 -3.26 4.67 1.10
C GLY A 131 -2.12 3.77 1.59
N TRP A 132 -1.60 4.02 2.80
CA TRP A 132 -0.62 3.13 3.42
C TRP A 132 -1.20 1.72 3.66
N PHE A 133 -2.41 1.62 4.22
CA PHE A 133 -3.10 0.34 4.40
C PHE A 133 -3.34 -0.36 3.06
N VAL A 134 -3.75 0.36 2.02
CA VAL A 134 -3.97 -0.20 0.67
C VAL A 134 -2.69 -0.86 0.17
N CYS A 135 -1.53 -0.21 0.26
CA CYS A 135 -0.24 -0.77 -0.14
C CYS A 135 0.15 -2.01 0.70
N GLU A 136 0.01 -1.93 2.02
CA GLU A 136 0.35 -3.02 2.93
C GLU A 136 -0.53 -4.27 2.74
N PHE A 137 -1.82 -4.07 2.48
CA PHE A 137 -2.77 -5.15 2.21
C PHE A 137 -2.67 -5.67 0.77
N ALA A 138 -2.32 -4.81 -0.20
CA ALA A 138 -2.08 -5.23 -1.57
C ALA A 138 -0.87 -6.18 -1.69
N ALA A 139 0.11 -6.06 -0.78
CA ALA A 139 1.26 -6.97 -0.70
C ALA A 139 0.94 -8.34 -0.05
N LYS A 140 -0.26 -8.52 0.51
CA LYS A 140 -0.68 -9.73 1.23
C LYS A 140 -1.56 -10.66 0.38
N ARG A 141 -2.09 -11.71 1.01
CA ARG A 141 -2.96 -12.72 0.36
C ARG A 141 -4.17 -12.10 -0.33
N ARG A 142 -4.70 -12.80 -1.34
CA ARG A 142 -5.80 -12.36 -2.22
C ARG A 142 -7.05 -11.84 -1.50
N ALA A 143 -7.37 -12.34 -0.31
CA ALA A 143 -8.52 -11.88 0.49
C ALA A 143 -8.41 -10.41 0.91
N PHE A 144 -7.19 -9.92 1.16
CA PHE A 144 -6.95 -8.54 1.56
C PHE A 144 -7.13 -7.53 0.42
N HIS A 145 -7.15 -7.98 -0.84
CA HIS A 145 -7.46 -7.08 -1.96
C HIS A 145 -8.87 -6.52 -1.90
N VAL A 146 -9.85 -7.26 -1.35
CA VAL A 146 -11.22 -6.73 -1.21
C VAL A 146 -11.23 -5.54 -0.26
N ILE A 147 -10.52 -5.66 0.86
CA ILE A 147 -10.38 -4.59 1.86
C ILE A 147 -9.67 -3.39 1.25
N SER A 148 -8.56 -3.58 0.53
CA SER A 148 -7.85 -2.52 -0.17
C SER A 148 -8.76 -1.77 -1.17
N ARG A 149 -9.61 -2.48 -1.91
CA ARG A 149 -10.54 -1.89 -2.89
C ARG A 149 -11.62 -1.05 -2.21
N VAL A 150 -12.17 -1.53 -1.09
CA VAL A 150 -13.16 -0.77 -0.31
C VAL A 150 -12.52 0.49 0.28
N ILE A 151 -11.32 0.40 0.85
CA ILE A 151 -10.60 1.57 1.39
C ILE A 151 -10.28 2.58 0.29
N LEU A 152 -9.83 2.11 -0.89
CA LEU A 152 -9.57 2.97 -2.04
C LEU A 152 -10.84 3.68 -2.50
N ALA A 153 -11.97 2.96 -2.59
CA ALA A 153 -13.24 3.53 -2.98
C ALA A 153 -13.75 4.58 -1.98
N LEU A 154 -13.63 4.29 -0.68
CA LEU A 154 -13.97 5.24 0.38
C LEU A 154 -13.09 6.50 0.33
N GLY A 155 -11.78 6.35 0.10
CA GLY A 155 -10.85 7.47 -0.07
C GLY A 155 -11.28 8.37 -1.22
N VAL A 156 -11.44 7.81 -2.43
CA VAL A 156 -11.86 8.58 -3.62
C VAL A 156 -13.18 9.30 -3.40
N MET A 157 -14.16 8.64 -2.78
CA MET A 157 -15.45 9.26 -2.49
C MET A 157 -15.32 10.38 -1.44
N LEU A 158 -14.56 10.15 -0.36
CA LEU A 158 -14.30 11.17 0.66
C LEU A 158 -13.59 12.40 0.07
N THR A 159 -12.57 12.20 -0.77
CA THR A 159 -11.91 13.29 -1.48
C THR A 159 -12.88 14.03 -2.39
N SER A 160 -13.74 13.32 -3.14
CA SER A 160 -14.72 13.96 -4.03
C SER A 160 -15.73 14.82 -3.29
N VAL A 161 -16.21 14.37 -2.13
CA VAL A 161 -17.12 15.13 -1.27
C VAL A 161 -16.40 16.32 -0.66
N CYS A 162 -15.14 16.16 -0.24
CA CYS A 162 -14.33 17.26 0.26
C CYS A 162 -14.15 18.35 -0.80
N VAL A 163 -13.81 18.00 -2.04
CA VAL A 163 -13.70 18.93 -3.16
C VAL A 163 -15.05 19.60 -3.45
N TYR A 164 -16.15 18.84 -3.46
CA TYR A 164 -17.49 19.38 -3.62
C TYR A 164 -17.83 20.45 -2.56
N LEU A 165 -17.53 20.20 -1.28
CA LEU A 165 -17.77 21.15 -0.20
C LEU A 165 -16.97 22.45 -0.37
N HIS A 166 -15.73 22.37 -0.85
CA HIS A 166 -14.93 23.56 -1.15
C HIS A 166 -15.56 24.41 -2.24
N PHE A 167 -15.98 23.79 -3.34
CA PHE A 167 -16.63 24.52 -4.43
C PHE A 167 -17.97 25.11 -3.98
N GLN A 168 -18.76 24.37 -3.20
CA GLN A 168 -20.05 24.87 -2.69
C GLN A 168 -19.89 26.11 -1.80
N MET A 169 -18.82 26.22 -1.02
CA MET A 169 -18.62 27.35 -0.10
C MET A 169 -17.81 28.50 -0.67
N LEU A 170 -16.82 28.22 -1.52
CA LEU A 170 -15.91 29.25 -2.04
C LEU A 170 -16.38 29.85 -3.37
N ALA A 171 -17.01 29.05 -4.22
CA ALA A 171 -17.44 29.46 -5.56
C ALA A 171 -18.62 28.59 -6.03
N PRO A 172 -19.83 28.82 -5.47
CA PRO A 172 -20.99 28.01 -5.82
C PRO A 172 -21.32 28.18 -7.31
N PHE A 173 -21.33 27.08 -8.04
CA PHE A 173 -21.79 27.02 -9.42
C PHE A 173 -23.00 26.10 -9.51
N GLU A 174 -23.89 26.35 -10.48
CA GLU A 174 -25.20 25.68 -10.62
C GLU A 174 -25.10 24.13 -10.60
N ASN A 175 -23.97 23.59 -11.06
CA ASN A 175 -23.76 22.15 -11.21
C ASN A 175 -22.64 21.59 -10.32
N CYS A 176 -22.39 22.17 -9.14
CA CYS A 176 -21.36 21.72 -8.20
C CYS A 176 -21.46 20.23 -7.84
N TRP A 177 -22.69 19.71 -7.74
CA TRP A 177 -22.99 18.31 -7.47
C TRP A 177 -22.36 17.32 -8.48
N VAL A 178 -22.03 17.78 -9.69
CA VAL A 178 -21.34 16.99 -10.72
C VAL A 178 -19.99 16.48 -10.24
N ILE A 179 -19.34 17.17 -9.29
CA ILE A 179 -18.06 16.73 -8.69
C ILE A 179 -18.24 15.38 -7.97
N VAL A 180 -19.35 15.21 -7.25
CA VAL A 180 -19.63 13.95 -6.53
C VAL A 180 -19.94 12.83 -7.51
N THR A 181 -20.73 13.11 -8.55
CA THR A 181 -21.02 12.16 -9.64
C THR A 181 -19.75 11.76 -10.40
N GLY A 182 -18.86 12.73 -10.67
CA GLY A 182 -17.53 12.48 -11.23
C GLY A 182 -16.64 11.65 -10.29
N GLY A 183 -16.76 11.86 -8.98
CA GLY A 183 -16.12 11.03 -7.95
C GLY A 183 -16.47 9.55 -8.07
N VAL A 184 -17.74 9.22 -8.35
CA VAL A 184 -18.18 7.83 -8.58
C VAL A 184 -17.51 7.22 -9.83
N ILE A 185 -17.34 8.00 -10.90
CA ILE A 185 -16.62 7.55 -12.11
C ILE A 185 -15.14 7.29 -11.76
N LEU A 186 -14.51 8.22 -11.04
CA LEU A 186 -13.13 8.08 -10.58
C LEU A 186 -12.95 6.90 -9.63
N MET A 187 -13.96 6.55 -8.82
CA MET A 187 -13.94 5.38 -7.96
C MET A 187 -13.81 4.09 -8.79
N TYR A 188 -14.63 3.92 -9.83
CA TYR A 188 -14.50 2.79 -10.76
C TYR A 188 -13.17 2.80 -11.50
N GLY A 189 -12.69 3.98 -11.91
CA GLY A 189 -11.39 4.16 -12.55
C GLY A 189 -10.21 3.76 -11.65
N ALA A 190 -10.20 4.22 -10.39
CA ALA A 190 -9.17 3.90 -9.42
C ALA A 190 -9.15 2.39 -9.11
N ASP A 191 -10.32 1.77 -8.99
CA ASP A 191 -10.45 0.33 -8.79
C ASP A 191 -10.01 -0.47 -10.03
N ALA A 192 -10.29 0.05 -11.23
CA ALA A 192 -9.82 -0.51 -12.49
C ALA A 192 -8.28 -0.50 -12.58
N VAL A 193 -7.65 0.61 -12.19
CA VAL A 193 -6.19 0.75 -12.10
C VAL A 193 -5.62 -0.21 -11.04
N PHE A 194 -6.23 -0.28 -9.86
CA PHE A 194 -5.82 -1.19 -8.80
C PHE A 194 -5.83 -2.66 -9.26
N SER A 195 -6.88 -3.07 -9.97
CA SER A 195 -6.99 -4.42 -10.54
C SER A 195 -5.93 -4.71 -11.62
N ALA A 196 -5.49 -3.68 -12.37
CA ALA A 196 -4.43 -3.78 -13.36
C ALA A 196 -3.07 -3.97 -12.71
N VAL A 197 -2.74 -3.15 -11.70
CA VAL A 197 -1.48 -3.19 -10.96
C VAL A 197 -1.32 -4.51 -10.22
N THR A 198 -2.39 -5.01 -9.61
CA THR A 198 -2.39 -6.28 -8.85
C THR A 198 -2.51 -7.54 -9.75
N LYS A 199 -2.52 -7.39 -11.07
CA LYS A 199 -2.59 -8.48 -12.07
C LYS A 199 -3.67 -9.53 -11.75
N GLN A 200 -4.87 -9.08 -11.37
CA GLN A 200 -5.94 -10.00 -11.01
C GLN A 200 -6.40 -10.84 -12.22
N ARG A 201 -6.56 -12.16 -11.99
CA ARG A 201 -6.96 -13.14 -13.03
C ARG A 201 -8.33 -12.84 -13.67
N VAL A 202 -9.16 -12.05 -12.99
CA VAL A 202 -10.56 -11.74 -13.37
C VAL A 202 -10.74 -10.28 -13.84
N ARG A 203 -9.65 -9.61 -14.23
CA ARG A 203 -9.63 -8.20 -14.61
C ARG A 203 -10.64 -7.83 -15.72
N ILE A 204 -10.79 -8.70 -16.71
CA ILE A 204 -11.68 -8.47 -17.87
C ILE A 204 -13.15 -8.41 -17.44
N ILE A 205 -13.56 -9.25 -16.48
CA ILE A 205 -14.94 -9.26 -15.98
C ILE A 205 -15.23 -7.98 -15.20
N ASN A 206 -14.27 -7.51 -14.40
CA ASN A 206 -14.42 -6.25 -13.66
C ASN A 206 -14.59 -5.06 -14.62
N TYR A 207 -13.82 -4.99 -15.72
CA TYR A 207 -13.96 -3.93 -16.71
C TYR A 207 -15.31 -3.95 -17.42
N LEU A 208 -15.83 -5.14 -17.73
CA LEU A 208 -17.16 -5.33 -18.31
C LEU A 208 -18.29 -4.85 -17.38
N ILE A 209 -18.05 -4.80 -16.06
CA ILE A 209 -19.04 -4.29 -15.10
C ILE A 209 -18.87 -2.77 -14.93
N TYR A 210 -17.64 -2.27 -14.92
CA TYR A 210 -17.37 -0.86 -14.66
C TYR A 210 -17.75 0.06 -15.80
N ILE A 211 -17.55 -0.37 -17.06
CA ILE A 211 -17.86 0.44 -18.22
C ILE A 211 -19.36 0.80 -18.28
N PRO A 212 -20.30 -0.16 -18.15
CA PRO A 212 -21.73 0.15 -18.06
C PRO A 212 -22.14 0.83 -16.76
N ALA A 213 -21.46 0.57 -15.64
CA ALA A 213 -21.79 1.22 -14.37
C ALA A 213 -21.39 2.70 -14.34
N ALA A 214 -20.27 3.06 -15.00
CA ALA A 214 -19.79 4.43 -15.08
C ALA A 214 -20.47 5.26 -16.18
N SER A 215 -21.02 4.63 -17.22
CA SER A 215 -21.60 5.33 -18.37
C SER A 215 -22.82 6.21 -18.06
N PRO A 216 -23.77 5.85 -17.17
CA PRO A 216 -24.88 6.73 -16.80
C PRO A 216 -24.39 7.93 -16.00
N MET A 217 -23.38 7.73 -15.14
CA MET A 217 -22.76 8.82 -14.38
C MET A 217 -22.06 9.80 -15.32
N LEU A 218 -21.33 9.29 -16.31
CA LEU A 218 -20.66 10.08 -17.34
C LEU A 218 -21.66 10.84 -18.22
N TYR A 219 -22.78 10.22 -18.58
CA TYR A 219 -23.90 10.87 -19.26
C TYR A 219 -24.43 12.07 -18.45
N VAL A 220 -24.74 11.86 -17.17
CA VAL A 220 -25.26 12.92 -16.28
C VAL A 220 -24.26 14.07 -16.16
N VAL A 221 -22.97 13.78 -15.99
CA VAL A 221 -21.90 14.79 -15.93
C VAL A 221 -21.82 15.61 -17.22
N LEU A 222 -21.78 14.95 -18.39
CA LEU A 222 -21.64 15.64 -19.67
C LEU A 222 -22.87 16.47 -20.04
N CYS A 223 -24.07 16.01 -19.69
CA CYS A 223 -25.30 16.77 -19.88
C CYS A 223 -25.44 17.94 -18.92
N ALA A 224 -25.02 17.78 -17.66
CA ALA A 224 -25.00 18.87 -16.68
C ALA A 224 -24.04 20.00 -17.08
N ILE A 225 -22.87 19.67 -17.63
CA ILE A 225 -21.90 20.67 -18.13
C ILE A 225 -22.33 21.26 -19.50
N ARG A 226 -23.47 20.82 -20.06
CA ARG A 226 -24.00 21.23 -21.38
C ARG A 226 -23.08 20.89 -22.56
N VAL A 227 -22.19 19.91 -22.39
CA VAL A 227 -21.38 19.36 -23.50
C VAL A 227 -22.25 18.54 -24.44
N LEU A 228 -23.25 17.84 -23.90
CA LEU A 228 -24.22 17.05 -24.64
C LEU A 228 -25.64 17.43 -24.29
N GLN A 229 -26.54 17.36 -25.27
CA GLN A 229 -27.97 17.51 -25.04
C GLN A 229 -28.53 16.26 -24.35
N TRP A 230 -29.44 16.45 -23.40
CA TRP A 230 -30.14 15.38 -22.69
C TRP A 230 -30.87 14.41 -23.63
N SER A 231 -31.36 14.91 -24.77
CA SER A 231 -32.04 14.13 -25.82
C SER A 231 -31.11 13.17 -26.58
N THR A 232 -29.81 13.42 -26.61
CA THR A 232 -28.83 12.63 -27.38
C THR A 232 -27.85 11.90 -26.48
N GLY A 233 -27.62 12.38 -25.26
CA GLY A 233 -26.61 11.83 -24.36
C GLY A 233 -26.85 10.39 -23.91
N TRP A 234 -28.09 9.88 -23.95
CA TRP A 234 -28.40 8.47 -23.63
C TRP A 234 -27.68 7.47 -24.56
N LEU A 235 -27.23 7.91 -25.74
CA LEU A 235 -26.43 7.09 -26.66
C LEU A 235 -25.09 6.65 -26.04
N ILE A 236 -24.56 7.37 -25.04
CA ILE A 236 -23.35 6.96 -24.31
C ILE A 236 -23.54 5.61 -23.61
N ILE A 237 -24.73 5.36 -23.07
CA ILE A 237 -25.04 4.11 -22.36
C ILE A 237 -25.02 2.94 -23.36
N ILE A 238 -25.59 3.15 -24.55
CA ILE A 238 -25.58 2.16 -25.62
C ILE A 238 -24.17 1.93 -26.15
N ALA A 239 -23.40 3.01 -26.35
CA ALA A 239 -22.00 2.92 -26.79
C ALA A 239 -21.14 2.14 -25.79
N ALA A 240 -21.37 2.32 -24.48
CA ALA A 240 -20.70 1.56 -23.43
C ALA A 240 -21.01 0.05 -23.51
N LEU A 241 -22.28 -0.32 -23.70
CA LEU A 241 -22.68 -1.72 -23.91
C LEU A 241 -22.09 -2.31 -25.19
N ALA A 242 -22.03 -1.52 -26.27
CA ALA A 242 -21.39 -1.95 -27.52
C ALA A 242 -19.88 -2.19 -27.34
N ALA A 243 -19.20 -1.32 -26.57
CA ALA A 243 -17.79 -1.49 -26.23
C ALA A 243 -17.54 -2.79 -25.46
N ASP A 244 -18.42 -3.13 -24.51
CA ASP A 244 -18.36 -4.39 -23.78
C ASP A 244 -18.47 -5.61 -24.68
N VAL A 245 -19.42 -5.60 -25.64
CA VAL A 245 -19.56 -6.66 -26.64
C VAL A 245 -18.27 -6.80 -27.46
N LEU A 246 -17.68 -5.68 -27.90
CA LEU A 246 -16.41 -5.69 -28.62
C LEU A 246 -15.25 -6.27 -27.79
N ILE A 247 -15.18 -5.96 -26.50
CA ILE A 247 -14.17 -6.50 -25.59
C ILE A 247 -14.33 -8.02 -25.45
N VAL A 248 -15.56 -8.52 -25.29
CA VAL A 248 -15.85 -9.96 -25.21
C VAL A 248 -15.48 -10.67 -26.50
N VAL A 249 -15.89 -10.13 -27.66
CA VAL A 249 -15.57 -10.69 -28.98
C VAL A 249 -14.07 -10.71 -29.21
N GLY A 250 -13.36 -9.62 -28.91
CA GLY A 250 -11.90 -9.54 -29.01
C GLY A 250 -11.20 -10.57 -28.12
N ALA A 251 -11.66 -10.77 -26.88
CA ALA A 251 -11.13 -11.78 -25.97
C ALA A 251 -11.37 -13.22 -26.47
N LEU A 252 -12.53 -13.49 -27.08
CA LEU A 252 -12.84 -14.79 -27.69
C LEU A 252 -11.97 -15.09 -28.92
N ILE A 253 -11.77 -14.09 -29.80
CA ILE A 253 -10.89 -14.22 -30.97
C ILE A 253 -9.45 -14.49 -30.54
N ASN A 254 -8.96 -13.77 -29.51
CA ASN A 254 -7.61 -13.99 -29.00
C ASN A 254 -7.44 -15.38 -28.37
N ARG A 255 -8.45 -15.90 -27.65
CA ARG A 255 -8.41 -17.28 -27.15
C ARG A 255 -8.37 -18.32 -28.27
N ARG A 256 -9.14 -18.12 -29.36
CA ARG A 256 -9.09 -19.02 -30.53
C ARG A 256 -7.71 -19.06 -31.19
N LYS A 257 -6.99 -17.93 -31.23
CA LYS A 257 -5.60 -17.87 -31.74
C LYS A 257 -4.60 -18.73 -30.96
N TYR A 258 -4.81 -18.98 -29.67
CA TYR A 258 -3.92 -19.82 -28.85
C TYR A 258 -4.33 -21.30 -28.79
N VAL A 259 -5.58 -21.63 -29.13
CA VAL A 259 -6.06 -23.03 -29.20
C VAL A 259 -5.69 -23.69 -30.52
N TYR A 260 -5.30 -22.94 -31.55
CA TYR A 260 -4.84 -23.49 -32.83
C TYR A 260 -3.30 -23.57 -32.87
N LYS A 261 -2.72 -24.52 -32.14
CA LYS A 261 -1.51 -25.22 -32.59
C LYS A 261 -1.97 -26.58 -33.11
N PRO A 262 -2.26 -26.73 -34.41
CA PRO A 262 -2.27 -28.08 -34.97
C PRO A 262 -0.87 -28.62 -34.71
N GLU A 263 -0.83 -29.77 -34.04
CA GLU A 263 0.40 -30.50 -33.82
C GLU A 263 1.11 -30.65 -35.18
N GLU A 264 2.24 -29.97 -35.33
CA GLU A 264 3.32 -30.50 -36.15
C GLU A 264 3.77 -31.79 -35.46
N ALA A 265 3.08 -32.89 -35.73
CA ALA A 265 3.48 -34.21 -35.29
C ALA A 265 3.02 -35.27 -36.29
N LYS A 266 3.93 -35.52 -37.23
CA LYS A 266 4.09 -36.67 -38.15
C LYS A 266 3.36 -36.60 -39.49
#